data_AF-A0A8C6MJS5-F1
#
_entry.id   AF-A0A8C6MJS5-F1
#
_cell.length_a   1.000
_cell.length_b   1.000
_cell.length_c   1.000
_cell.angle_alpha   90.00
_cell.angle_beta   90.00
_cell.angle_gamma   90.00
#
_symmetry.space_group_name_H-M   'P 1'
#
loop_
_entity.id
_entity.type
_entity.pdbx_description
1 polymer ?
#
loop_
_entity_poly.entity_id
_entity_poly.type
_entity_poly.pdbx_seq_one_letter_code
_entity_poly.pdbx_strand_id
1 'polypeptide(L)'
;IIGFYSHEHLCPVYFDYSTENAEGKYISPFHDIPIYADESQNIFHMVVEVPRWTNAKMEIATKDLLNPIKQDVKKGKLRYVANVFPHKGYIWNYGAIPQTWEDPAHKDADTDCCGDNDPIDVCEIGSQVCSRGEVIKVKVLGILAMIDEGETDWKVIAINVDDPEASEMNDISDVKRLKPGFLEATVDWFRRYKVPDGKPENRFAFSEEFKDKNFAIDVIKSTHSFWKALICQQTKSGELSCKNTCISAGDSPYCCSADEAQAAVCEVSFLTFLKQHMKFHHQSSPANFSLSFLDVSLWKRRAYSFIR
;
A
#
# COMPACT_ATOMS: atom_id res chain seq x y z
N ILE A 1 -19.06 8.16 -10.89
CA ILE A 1 -18.15 8.26 -9.72
C ILE A 1 -17.78 6.83 -9.38
N ILE A 2 -16.55 6.41 -9.69
CA ILE A 2 -16.06 5.11 -9.24
C ILE A 2 -15.75 5.31 -7.76
N GLY A 3 -16.62 4.80 -6.90
CA GLY A 3 -16.41 4.79 -5.45
C GLY A 3 -15.64 3.54 -5.06
N PHE A 4 -14.66 3.69 -4.17
CA PHE A 4 -13.98 2.58 -3.52
C PHE A 4 -14.22 2.68 -2.03
N TYR A 5 -14.46 1.54 -1.39
CA TYR A 5 -14.74 1.47 0.04
C TYR A 5 -13.78 0.47 0.69
N SER A 6 -13.34 0.76 1.90
CA SER A 6 -12.52 -0.15 2.69
C SER A 6 -13.27 -0.57 3.94
N HIS A 7 -13.24 -1.87 4.24
CA HIS A 7 -13.82 -2.44 5.45
C HIS A 7 -12.72 -2.87 6.40
N GLU A 8 -12.79 -2.37 7.63
CA GLU A 8 -11.86 -2.75 8.70
C GLU A 8 -12.32 -4.05 9.36
N HIS A 9 -11.52 -5.10 9.23
CA HIS A 9 -11.75 -6.35 9.95
C HIS A 9 -11.02 -6.27 11.30
N LEU A 10 -11.77 -5.93 12.35
CA LEU A 10 -11.20 -5.64 13.67
C LEU A 10 -10.66 -6.90 14.37
N CYS A 11 -9.35 -6.93 14.59
CA CYS A 11 -8.71 -7.58 15.73
C CYS A 11 -7.83 -6.55 16.45
N PRO A 12 -7.82 -6.47 17.80
CA PRO A 12 -6.98 -5.50 18.54
C PRO A 12 -5.47 -5.59 18.26
N VAL A 13 -5.04 -6.61 17.50
CA VAL A 13 -3.65 -6.98 17.22
C VAL A 13 -3.39 -7.15 15.71
N TYR A 14 -4.41 -7.11 14.84
CA TYR A 14 -4.25 -7.23 13.39
C TYR A 14 -5.35 -6.43 12.71
N PHE A 15 -4.95 -5.47 11.87
CA PHE A 15 -5.86 -4.65 11.08
C PHE A 15 -5.70 -5.05 9.63
N ASP A 16 -6.73 -5.68 9.05
CA ASP A 16 -6.79 -6.00 7.63
C ASP A 16 -7.93 -5.18 7.00
N TYR A 17 -7.63 -4.48 5.91
CA TYR A 17 -8.61 -3.70 5.15
C TYR A 17 -8.82 -4.33 3.78
N SER A 18 -10.02 -4.87 3.56
CA SER A 18 -10.45 -5.30 2.22
C SER A 18 -11.02 -4.12 1.45
N THR A 19 -10.79 -4.09 0.13
CA THR A 19 -11.30 -3.01 -0.74
C THR A 19 -12.47 -3.52 -1.57
N GLU A 20 -13.52 -2.72 -1.69
CA GLU A 20 -14.68 -2.96 -2.55
C GLU A 20 -14.84 -1.84 -3.59
N ASN A 21 -15.36 -2.18 -4.76
CA ASN A 21 -15.77 -1.20 -5.76
C ASN A 21 -17.19 -0.65 -5.46
N ALA A 22 -17.68 0.26 -6.31
CA ALA A 22 -19.00 0.87 -6.17
C ALA A 22 -20.18 -0.12 -6.26
N GLU A 23 -19.96 -1.34 -6.74
CA GLU A 23 -20.94 -2.42 -6.86
C GLU A 23 -20.92 -3.36 -5.64
N GLY A 24 -20.05 -3.09 -4.65
CA GLY A 24 -19.88 -3.93 -3.46
C GLY A 24 -19.07 -5.20 -3.72
N LYS A 25 -18.34 -5.27 -4.84
CA LYS A 25 -17.48 -6.42 -5.18
C LYS A 25 -16.09 -6.19 -4.59
N TYR A 26 -15.54 -7.21 -3.91
CA TYR A 26 -14.15 -7.18 -3.45
C TYR A 26 -13.18 -7.10 -4.61
N ILE A 27 -12.20 -6.21 -4.47
CA ILE A 27 -11.18 -5.93 -5.45
C ILE A 27 -9.79 -5.91 -4.81
N SER A 28 -8.75 -6.13 -5.62
CA SER A 28 -7.37 -5.91 -5.21
C SER A 28 -7.00 -4.44 -5.31
N PRO A 29 -6.54 -3.77 -4.23
CA PRO A 29 -6.03 -2.40 -4.33
C PRO A 29 -4.70 -2.33 -5.11
N PHE A 30 -4.00 -3.45 -5.29
CA PHE A 30 -2.80 -3.52 -6.12
C PHE A 30 -3.15 -3.59 -7.62
N HIS A 31 -4.14 -4.42 -7.99
CA HIS A 31 -4.36 -4.78 -9.40
C HIS A 31 -5.62 -4.17 -10.02
N ASP A 32 -6.72 -4.05 -9.27
CA ASP A 32 -8.04 -3.75 -9.84
C ASP A 32 -8.36 -2.24 -9.88
N ILE A 33 -7.69 -1.42 -9.07
CA ILE A 33 -7.85 0.04 -9.12
C ILE A 33 -7.05 0.55 -10.33
N PRO A 34 -7.66 1.27 -11.29
CA PRO A 34 -6.93 1.79 -12.44
C PRO A 34 -5.82 2.75 -12.03
N ILE A 35 -4.64 2.66 -12.66
CA ILE A 35 -3.54 3.61 -12.43
C ILE A 35 -3.98 5.07 -12.63
N TYR A 36 -4.73 5.35 -13.69
CA TYR A 36 -5.20 6.70 -14.03
C TYR A 36 -6.63 6.93 -13.56
N ALA A 37 -6.86 8.09 -12.93
CA ALA A 37 -8.19 8.67 -12.78
C ALA A 37 -8.57 9.54 -13.99
N ASP A 38 -7.58 10.20 -14.60
CA ASP A 38 -7.70 10.89 -15.89
C ASP A 38 -6.34 10.82 -16.61
N GLU A 39 -6.24 9.90 -17.58
CA GLU A 39 -5.02 9.67 -18.34
C GLU A 39 -4.62 10.90 -19.19
N SER A 40 -5.60 11.65 -19.70
CA SER A 40 -5.34 12.82 -20.55
C SER A 40 -4.62 13.94 -19.81
N GLN A 41 -4.79 14.00 -18.49
CA GLN A 41 -4.21 15.00 -17.60
C GLN A 41 -3.07 14.44 -16.73
N ASN A 42 -2.73 13.14 -16.87
CA ASN A 42 -1.85 12.41 -15.95
C ASN A 42 -2.28 12.58 -14.48
N ILE A 43 -3.57 12.42 -14.21
CA ILE A 43 -4.10 12.30 -12.84
C ILE A 43 -4.16 10.82 -12.48
N PHE A 44 -3.50 10.47 -11.39
CA PHE A 44 -3.36 9.09 -10.93
C PHE A 44 -4.32 8.80 -9.78
N HIS A 45 -4.75 7.55 -9.64
CA HIS A 45 -5.27 7.10 -8.36
C HIS A 45 -4.10 6.87 -7.39
N MET A 46 -4.33 7.14 -6.11
CA MET A 46 -3.45 6.76 -5.02
C MET A 46 -4.27 5.99 -4.00
N VAL A 47 -3.75 4.86 -3.55
CA VAL A 47 -4.30 4.10 -2.42
C VAL A 47 -3.59 4.60 -1.16
N VAL A 48 -4.33 5.22 -0.24
CA VAL A 48 -3.78 5.73 1.02
C VAL A 48 -3.62 4.59 2.00
N GLU A 49 -2.39 4.32 2.45
CA GLU A 49 -2.10 3.26 3.42
C GLU A 49 -1.95 3.82 4.84
N VAL A 50 -1.23 4.93 4.97
CA VAL A 50 -0.89 5.54 6.26
C VAL A 50 -1.31 7.01 6.28
N PRO A 51 -2.35 7.37 7.07
CA PRO A 51 -2.74 8.76 7.26
C PRO A 51 -1.62 9.60 7.87
N ARG A 52 -1.53 10.87 7.48
CA ARG A 52 -0.57 11.81 8.04
C ARG A 52 -0.65 11.86 9.58
N TRP A 53 0.52 11.96 10.21
CA TRP A 53 0.76 12.00 11.65
C TRP A 53 0.43 10.71 12.42
N THR A 54 0.18 9.61 11.71
CA THR A 54 0.05 8.28 12.32
C THR A 54 1.37 7.51 12.26
N ASN A 55 1.48 6.45 13.07
CA ASN A 55 2.73 5.71 13.26
C ASN A 55 2.65 4.26 12.77
N ALA A 56 1.46 3.66 12.62
CA ALA A 56 1.33 2.27 12.21
C ALA A 56 1.83 2.12 10.76
N LYS A 57 2.82 1.24 10.54
CA LYS A 57 3.27 0.94 9.18
C LYS A 57 2.27 -0.01 8.54
N MET A 58 1.37 0.56 7.76
CA MET A 58 0.36 -0.17 6.98
C MET A 58 0.84 -0.22 5.53
N GLU A 59 0.57 -1.33 4.85
CA GLU A 59 1.00 -1.56 3.47
C GLU A 59 0.01 -2.50 2.76
N ILE A 60 -0.13 -2.35 1.44
CA ILE A 60 -0.77 -3.34 0.57
C ILE A 60 -0.02 -4.67 0.73
N ALA A 61 -0.74 -5.71 1.13
CA ALA A 61 -0.19 -7.04 1.31
C ALA A 61 0.07 -7.71 -0.04
N THR A 62 1.19 -7.40 -0.69
CA THR A 62 1.53 -7.84 -2.06
C THR A 62 1.49 -9.37 -2.27
N LYS A 63 1.63 -10.15 -1.19
CA LYS A 63 1.67 -11.62 -1.18
C LYS A 63 0.34 -12.28 -0.80
N ASP A 64 -0.62 -11.51 -0.26
CA ASP A 64 -1.89 -12.05 0.22
C ASP A 64 -2.95 -11.97 -0.88
N LEU A 65 -3.92 -12.88 -0.85
CA LEU A 65 -5.04 -12.89 -1.80
C LEU A 65 -5.80 -11.56 -1.74
N LEU A 66 -6.02 -10.94 -2.91
CA LEU A 66 -6.64 -9.62 -3.07
C LEU A 66 -5.92 -8.47 -2.36
N ASN A 67 -4.68 -8.67 -1.91
CA ASN A 67 -3.77 -7.63 -1.43
C ASN A 67 -4.40 -6.63 -0.43
N PRO A 68 -5.06 -7.09 0.66
CA PRO A 68 -5.61 -6.19 1.67
C PRO A 68 -4.51 -5.29 2.25
N ILE A 69 -4.88 -4.10 2.73
CA ILE A 69 -3.93 -3.26 3.48
C ILE A 69 -3.80 -3.85 4.88
N LYS A 70 -2.58 -4.20 5.29
CA LYS A 70 -2.28 -4.79 6.60
C LYS A 70 -1.13 -4.08 7.29
N GLN A 71 -1.05 -4.22 8.61
CA GLN A 71 0.08 -3.70 9.36
C GLN A 71 1.31 -4.62 9.21
N ASP A 72 2.48 -4.05 8.91
CA ASP A 72 3.75 -4.76 8.87
C ASP A 72 4.05 -5.40 10.26
N VAL A 73 4.58 -6.62 10.25
CA VAL A 73 4.92 -7.40 11.43
C VAL A 73 6.41 -7.73 11.42
N LYS A 74 7.17 -7.12 12.33
CA LYS A 74 8.61 -7.35 12.50
C LYS A 74 8.87 -8.12 13.79
N LYS A 75 9.53 -9.28 13.68
CA LYS A 75 9.83 -10.18 14.83
C LYS A 75 8.59 -10.53 15.66
N GLY A 76 7.46 -10.78 14.99
CA GLY A 76 6.19 -11.15 15.62
C GLY A 76 5.45 -10.01 16.33
N LYS A 77 5.90 -8.77 16.18
CA LYS A 77 5.25 -7.57 16.73
C LYS A 77 4.82 -6.63 15.62
N LEU A 78 3.68 -5.97 15.82
CA LEU A 78 3.22 -4.89 14.95
C LEU A 78 4.26 -3.78 14.87
N ARG A 79 4.56 -3.33 13.66
CA ARG A 79 5.55 -2.29 13.42
C ARG A 79 4.92 -0.91 13.46
N TYR A 80 5.58 -0.01 14.19
CA TYR A 80 5.27 1.41 14.23
C TYR A 80 6.53 2.20 13.88
N VAL A 81 6.42 3.17 12.99
CA VAL A 81 7.51 4.10 12.70
C VAL A 81 7.69 5.06 13.86
N ALA A 82 8.94 5.36 14.20
CA ALA A 82 9.29 6.25 15.31
C ALA A 82 8.92 7.71 15.02
N ASN A 83 8.78 8.51 16.08
CA ASN A 83 8.79 9.96 15.96
C ASN A 83 10.25 10.42 16.03
N VAL A 84 10.83 10.78 14.90
CA VAL A 84 12.17 11.35 14.84
C VAL A 84 12.03 12.87 14.89
N PHE A 85 12.42 13.49 16.00
CA PHE A 85 12.24 14.93 16.19
C PHE A 85 12.80 15.74 15.01
N PRO A 86 12.03 16.71 14.46
CA PRO A 86 10.78 17.28 14.99
C PRO A 86 9.48 16.60 14.52
N HIS A 87 9.57 15.48 13.80
CA HIS A 87 8.45 14.87 13.09
C HIS A 87 7.57 14.00 13.98
N LYS A 88 6.26 14.01 13.71
CA LYS A 88 5.27 13.11 14.30
C LYS A 88 4.82 12.10 13.24
N GLY A 89 5.18 10.83 13.42
CA GLY A 89 4.80 9.75 12.51
C GLY A 89 5.20 10.03 11.06
N TYR A 90 4.37 9.59 10.12
CA TYR A 90 4.46 9.98 8.71
C TYR A 90 4.06 11.45 8.55
N ILE A 91 4.86 12.25 7.83
CA ILE A 91 4.60 13.69 7.66
C ILE A 91 3.75 14.02 6.42
N TRP A 92 3.26 12.99 5.72
CA TRP A 92 2.33 13.01 4.57
C TRP A 92 1.21 12.02 4.77
N ASN A 93 0.17 12.10 3.95
CA ASN A 93 -0.59 10.88 3.67
C ASN A 93 0.30 10.01 2.78
N TYR A 94 0.53 8.76 3.19
CA TYR A 94 1.47 7.85 2.53
C TYR A 94 0.72 6.65 1.98
N GLY A 95 1.18 6.15 0.84
CA GLY A 95 0.61 4.96 0.20
C GLY A 95 1.26 4.74 -1.16
N ALA A 96 0.52 4.16 -2.10
CA ALA A 96 1.07 3.77 -3.39
C ALA A 96 0.16 4.07 -4.58
N ILE A 97 0.74 4.09 -5.79
CA ILE A 97 -0.02 4.11 -7.04
C ILE A 97 -0.38 2.67 -7.42
N PRO A 98 -1.66 2.32 -7.60
CA PRO A 98 -2.06 0.98 -8.00
C PRO A 98 -1.57 0.68 -9.41
N GLN A 99 -1.47 -0.61 -9.75
CA GLN A 99 -0.98 -1.08 -11.04
C GLN A 99 0.45 -0.63 -11.38
N THR A 100 1.30 -0.44 -10.38
CA THR A 100 2.74 -0.17 -10.54
C THR A 100 3.54 -1.21 -9.78
N TRP A 101 4.74 -1.55 -10.24
CA TRP A 101 5.59 -2.50 -9.55
C TRP A 101 7.06 -2.19 -9.81
N GLU A 102 7.85 -2.08 -8.75
CA GLU A 102 9.31 -1.94 -8.82
C GLU A 102 9.94 -3.34 -8.97
N ASP A 103 10.14 -3.78 -10.22
CA ASP A 103 10.62 -5.13 -10.53
C ASP A 103 12.02 -5.40 -9.92
N PRO A 104 12.17 -6.38 -9.02
CA PRO A 104 13.46 -6.71 -8.39
C PRO A 104 14.46 -7.35 -9.35
N ALA A 105 14.03 -7.76 -10.55
CA ALA A 105 14.92 -8.22 -11.61
C ALA A 105 15.42 -7.07 -12.51
N HIS A 106 14.81 -5.88 -12.42
CA HIS A 106 15.23 -4.70 -13.18
C HIS A 106 16.22 -3.87 -12.36
N LYS A 107 17.40 -3.64 -12.92
CA LYS A 107 18.39 -2.72 -12.35
C LYS A 107 18.16 -1.32 -12.90
N ASP A 108 17.79 -0.40 -12.03
CA ASP A 108 17.57 1.00 -12.36
C ASP A 108 18.91 1.69 -12.71
N ALA A 109 18.90 2.52 -13.75
CA ALA A 109 20.12 3.13 -14.29
C ALA A 109 20.62 4.31 -13.44
N ASP A 110 19.73 4.95 -12.68
CA ASP A 110 20.03 6.14 -11.90
C ASP A 110 20.46 5.81 -10.47
N THR A 111 19.88 4.77 -9.87
CA THR A 111 20.26 4.29 -8.52
C THR A 111 21.32 3.20 -8.52
N ASP A 112 21.53 2.53 -9.66
CA ASP A 112 22.34 1.31 -9.80
C ASP A 112 21.88 0.15 -8.87
N CYS A 113 20.60 0.15 -8.46
CA CYS A 113 19.98 -0.85 -7.59
C CYS A 113 18.78 -1.52 -8.29
N CYS A 114 18.38 -2.69 -7.80
CA CYS A 114 17.14 -3.35 -8.26
C CYS A 114 15.92 -2.82 -7.50
N GLY A 115 14.73 -2.92 -8.08
CA GLY A 115 13.48 -2.54 -7.41
C GLY A 115 13.22 -3.31 -6.11
N ASP A 116 12.49 -2.70 -5.18
CA ASP A 116 12.15 -3.25 -3.85
C ASP A 116 11.00 -4.28 -3.86
N ASN A 117 10.46 -4.59 -5.05
CA ASN A 117 9.39 -5.56 -5.29
C ASN A 117 7.99 -5.13 -4.81
N ASP A 118 7.79 -3.86 -4.47
CA ASP A 118 6.50 -3.29 -4.07
C ASP A 118 5.93 -2.32 -5.14
N PRO A 119 4.69 -1.83 -5.00
CA PRO A 119 4.16 -0.76 -5.84
C PRO A 119 4.87 0.57 -5.55
N ILE A 120 4.91 1.48 -6.53
CA ILE A 120 5.63 2.75 -6.35
C ILE A 120 4.97 3.61 -5.27
N ASP A 121 5.80 4.13 -4.36
CA ASP A 121 5.35 4.87 -3.19
C ASP A 121 5.01 6.33 -3.49
N VAL A 122 4.05 6.87 -2.73
CA VAL A 122 3.54 8.23 -2.86
C VAL A 122 3.47 8.93 -1.51
N CYS A 123 4.03 10.13 -1.46
CA CYS A 123 3.86 11.12 -0.40
C CYS A 123 2.87 12.19 -0.88
N GLU A 124 1.65 12.15 -0.37
CA GLU A 124 0.61 13.13 -0.69
C GLU A 124 0.62 14.30 0.32
N ILE A 125 0.77 15.51 -0.22
CA ILE A 125 1.20 16.70 0.55
C ILE A 125 0.07 17.70 0.85
N GLY A 126 -1.16 17.36 0.49
CA GLY A 126 -2.35 18.19 0.68
C GLY A 126 -2.67 18.43 2.15
N SER A 127 -3.53 19.41 2.40
CA SER A 127 -3.94 19.87 3.72
C SER A 127 -4.81 18.86 4.46
N GLN A 128 -5.61 18.06 3.77
CA GLN A 128 -6.48 17.05 4.37
C GLN A 128 -5.66 15.88 4.93
N VAL A 129 -6.05 15.34 6.09
CA VAL A 129 -5.58 14.04 6.58
C VAL A 129 -6.53 12.98 6.03
N CYS A 130 -6.05 12.14 5.12
CA CYS A 130 -6.85 11.11 4.48
C CYS A 130 -7.08 9.91 5.39
N SER A 131 -8.07 9.09 5.04
CA SER A 131 -8.33 7.83 5.72
C SER A 131 -7.51 6.69 5.12
N ARG A 132 -7.17 5.69 5.92
CA ARG A 132 -6.55 4.47 5.42
C ARG A 132 -7.52 3.70 4.54
N GLY A 133 -7.03 3.18 3.41
CA GLY A 133 -7.82 2.53 2.37
C GLY A 133 -8.55 3.51 1.44
N GLU A 134 -8.49 4.82 1.71
CA GLU A 134 -9.06 5.81 0.82
C GLU A 134 -8.34 5.79 -0.52
N VAL A 135 -9.12 5.81 -1.61
CA VAL A 135 -8.60 5.93 -2.97
C VAL A 135 -8.84 7.36 -3.44
N ILE A 136 -7.77 8.13 -3.56
CA ILE A 136 -7.83 9.55 -3.92
C ILE A 136 -7.25 9.78 -5.31
N LYS A 137 -7.57 10.93 -5.91
CA LYS A 137 -7.02 11.36 -7.19
C LYS A 137 -5.89 12.35 -6.92
N VAL A 138 -4.71 12.09 -7.47
CA VAL A 138 -3.54 12.92 -7.21
C VAL A 138 -2.89 13.43 -8.48
N LYS A 139 -2.38 14.65 -8.40
CA LYS A 139 -1.47 15.24 -9.39
C LYS A 139 -0.04 15.05 -8.92
N VAL A 140 0.78 14.43 -9.77
CA VAL A 140 2.22 14.25 -9.52
C VAL A 140 2.96 15.56 -9.73
N LEU A 141 3.90 15.85 -8.82
CA LEU A 141 4.70 17.07 -8.78
C LEU A 141 6.19 16.80 -8.97
N GLY A 142 6.69 15.66 -8.50
CA GLY A 142 8.09 15.25 -8.63
C GLY A 142 8.35 13.91 -7.95
N ILE A 143 9.62 13.53 -7.79
CA ILE A 143 9.99 12.24 -7.21
C ILE A 143 11.38 12.31 -6.54
N LEU A 144 11.57 11.50 -5.50
CA LEU A 144 12.84 11.32 -4.80
C LEU A 144 13.34 9.88 -4.97
N ALA A 145 14.62 9.72 -5.28
CA ALA A 145 15.26 8.43 -5.49
C ALA A 145 15.90 7.92 -4.19
N MET A 146 15.16 7.21 -3.33
CA MET A 146 15.74 6.59 -2.14
C MET A 146 16.40 5.25 -2.51
N ILE A 147 17.49 4.93 -1.82
CA ILE A 147 18.12 3.62 -1.82
C ILE A 147 17.90 3.01 -0.44
N ASP A 148 16.96 2.09 -0.34
CA ASP A 148 16.57 1.45 0.92
C ASP A 148 17.27 0.09 1.05
N GLU A 149 18.24 -0.03 1.96
CA GLU A 149 18.96 -1.29 2.21
C GLU A 149 19.59 -1.96 0.95
N GLY A 150 19.80 -1.20 -0.13
CA GLY A 150 20.39 -1.69 -1.38
C GLY A 150 19.37 -1.88 -2.52
N GLU A 151 18.12 -1.50 -2.30
CA GLU A 151 17.02 -1.55 -3.27
C GLU A 151 16.65 -0.13 -3.70
N THR A 152 16.24 0.02 -4.96
CA THR A 152 15.61 1.22 -5.49
C THR A 152 14.24 1.34 -4.85
N ASP A 153 13.96 2.51 -4.29
CA ASP A 153 12.70 2.80 -3.63
C ASP A 153 12.28 4.24 -3.97
N TRP A 154 11.44 4.38 -4.98
CA TRP A 154 11.04 5.69 -5.50
C TRP A 154 9.91 6.32 -4.68
N LYS A 155 10.10 7.57 -4.23
CA LYS A 155 9.10 8.32 -3.46
C LYS A 155 8.50 9.44 -4.30
N VAL A 156 7.33 9.19 -4.88
CA VAL A 156 6.58 10.19 -5.66
C VAL A 156 6.05 11.27 -4.73
N ILE A 157 6.20 12.53 -5.12
CA ILE A 157 5.58 13.68 -4.46
C ILE A 157 4.33 14.06 -5.25
N ALA A 158 3.18 14.03 -4.59
CA ALA A 158 1.90 14.33 -5.22
C ALA A 158 0.99 15.17 -4.32
N ILE A 159 -0.04 15.76 -4.90
CA ILE A 159 -1.08 16.49 -4.17
C ILE A 159 -2.45 16.02 -4.63
N ASN A 160 -3.39 15.86 -3.69
CA ASN A 160 -4.78 15.59 -4.01
C ASN A 160 -5.34 16.69 -4.95
N VAL A 161 -5.97 16.29 -6.05
CA VAL A 161 -6.52 17.26 -7.04
C VAL A 161 -7.63 18.12 -6.47
N ASP A 162 -8.28 17.66 -5.40
CA ASP A 162 -9.36 18.36 -4.71
C ASP A 162 -8.83 19.28 -3.58
N ASP A 163 -7.50 19.33 -3.35
CA ASP A 163 -6.89 20.25 -2.38
C ASP A 163 -6.95 21.72 -2.85
N PRO A 164 -7.24 22.70 -1.96
CA PRO A 164 -7.28 24.12 -2.33
C PRO A 164 -6.00 24.65 -3.00
N GLU A 165 -4.83 24.15 -2.60
CA GLU A 165 -3.54 24.58 -3.16
C GLU A 165 -3.16 23.81 -4.44
N ALA A 166 -3.93 22.78 -4.83
CA ALA A 166 -3.59 21.92 -5.96
C ALA A 166 -3.40 22.72 -7.24
N SER A 167 -4.23 23.74 -7.50
CA SER A 167 -4.12 24.56 -8.71
C SER A 167 -2.81 25.36 -8.80
N GLU A 168 -2.19 25.67 -7.67
CA GLU A 168 -0.94 26.46 -7.57
C GLU A 168 0.33 25.60 -7.60
N MET A 169 0.21 24.28 -7.44
CA MET A 169 1.33 23.33 -7.46
C MET A 169 1.30 22.49 -8.72
N ASN A 170 2.17 22.76 -9.69
CA ASN A 170 2.18 22.06 -10.97
C ASN A 170 3.51 21.34 -11.26
N ASP A 171 4.55 21.64 -10.49
CA ASP A 171 5.87 21.03 -10.55
C ASP A 171 6.50 21.01 -9.14
N ILE A 172 7.63 20.31 -8.96
CA ILE A 172 8.33 20.19 -7.69
C ILE A 172 8.88 21.55 -7.21
N SER A 173 9.18 22.44 -8.15
CA SER A 173 9.61 23.81 -7.85
C SER A 173 8.53 24.64 -7.14
N ASP A 174 7.25 24.38 -7.41
CA ASP A 174 6.14 25.03 -6.70
C ASP A 174 6.05 24.57 -5.25
N VAL A 175 6.32 23.29 -4.98
CA VAL A 175 6.39 22.76 -3.61
C VAL A 175 7.47 23.49 -2.83
N LYS A 176 8.66 23.67 -3.41
CA LYS A 176 9.75 24.41 -2.78
C LYS A 176 9.39 25.87 -2.50
N ARG A 177 8.64 26.51 -3.41
CA ARG A 177 8.22 27.91 -3.30
C ARG A 177 7.12 28.12 -2.27
N LEU A 178 6.12 27.24 -2.25
CA LEU A 178 4.90 27.38 -1.42
C LEU A 178 5.03 26.71 -0.05
N LYS A 179 5.85 25.67 0.07
CA LYS A 179 6.13 24.93 1.32
C LYS A 179 7.64 24.92 1.62
N PRO A 180 8.26 26.07 1.93
CA PRO A 180 9.69 26.15 2.18
C PRO A 180 10.11 25.24 3.35
N GLY A 181 11.18 24.45 3.16
CA GLY A 181 11.67 23.49 4.16
C GLY A 181 11.00 22.12 4.13
N PHE A 182 9.91 21.96 3.36
CA PHE A 182 9.14 20.71 3.34
C PHE A 182 9.86 19.59 2.62
N LEU A 183 10.46 19.86 1.46
CA LEU A 183 11.23 18.86 0.70
C LEU A 183 12.48 18.43 1.47
N GLU A 184 13.13 19.37 2.16
CA GLU A 184 14.26 19.10 3.04
C GLU A 184 13.84 18.21 4.23
N ALA A 185 12.67 18.48 4.82
CA ALA A 185 12.08 17.64 5.86
C ALA A 185 11.73 16.22 5.34
N THR A 186 11.34 16.10 4.07
CA THR A 186 11.08 14.80 3.43
C THR A 186 12.32 13.95 3.30
N VAL A 187 13.40 14.51 2.78
CA VAL A 187 14.69 13.81 2.69
C VAL A 187 15.17 13.43 4.10
N ASP A 188 15.06 14.37 5.05
CA ASP A 188 15.44 14.14 6.44
C ASP A 188 14.66 13.00 7.12
N TRP A 189 13.35 12.91 6.86
CA TRP A 189 12.51 11.84 7.38
C TRP A 189 12.96 10.48 6.82
N PHE A 190 13.05 10.35 5.50
CA PHE A 190 13.44 9.10 4.85
C PHE A 190 14.88 8.68 5.16
N ARG A 191 15.78 9.64 5.37
CA ARG A 191 17.15 9.36 5.80
C ARG A 191 17.18 8.67 7.16
N ARG A 192 16.37 9.14 8.12
CA ARG A 192 16.54 8.81 9.54
C ARG A 192 15.47 7.90 10.13
N TYR A 193 14.37 7.61 9.44
CA TYR A 193 13.21 6.93 10.04
C TYR A 193 13.53 5.53 10.60
N LYS A 194 14.52 4.83 10.05
CA LYS A 194 14.98 3.52 10.55
C LYS A 194 16.13 3.60 11.57
N VAL A 195 16.72 4.77 11.81
CA VAL A 195 17.83 4.91 12.78
C VAL A 195 17.42 4.48 14.19
N PRO A 196 16.22 4.81 14.71
CA PRO A 196 15.74 4.29 16.00
C PRO A 196 15.58 2.76 16.06
N ASP A 197 15.44 2.09 14.90
CA ASP A 197 15.42 0.64 14.79
C ASP A 197 16.84 0.00 14.79
N GLY A 198 17.89 0.82 14.94
CA GLY A 198 19.29 0.39 14.88
C GLY A 198 19.80 0.13 13.46
N LYS A 199 19.13 0.67 12.43
CA LYS A 199 19.56 0.61 11.03
C LYS A 199 20.39 1.85 10.68
N PRO A 200 21.26 1.77 9.65
CA PRO A 200 21.96 2.94 9.14
C PRO A 200 20.98 3.95 8.51
N GLU A 201 21.47 5.16 8.26
CA GLU A 201 20.74 6.14 7.45
C GLU A 201 20.61 5.63 6.01
N ASN A 202 19.44 5.90 5.41
CA ASN A 202 19.21 5.62 4.00
C ASN A 202 19.97 6.61 3.10
N ARG A 203 20.28 6.16 1.89
CA ARG A 203 20.97 6.95 0.86
C ARG A 203 20.00 7.35 -0.23
N PHE A 204 20.42 8.30 -1.07
CA PHE A 204 19.63 8.77 -2.20
C PHE A 204 20.51 8.90 -3.44
N ALA A 205 19.93 8.67 -4.62
CA ALA A 205 20.58 9.03 -5.88
C ALA A 205 20.51 10.55 -6.11
N PHE A 206 21.10 11.02 -7.21
CA PHE A 206 21.08 12.43 -7.65
C PHE A 206 21.52 13.45 -6.58
N SER A 207 22.41 13.08 -5.66
CA SER A 207 22.80 13.96 -4.55
C SER A 207 21.59 14.47 -3.73
N GLU A 208 20.58 13.62 -3.52
CA GLU A 208 19.39 13.92 -2.72
C GLU A 208 18.44 14.96 -3.35
N GLU A 209 18.62 15.27 -4.64
CA GLU A 209 17.74 16.17 -5.37
C GLU A 209 16.43 15.49 -5.79
N PHE A 210 15.33 16.21 -5.63
CA PHE A 210 14.07 15.79 -6.23
C PHE A 210 14.10 16.04 -7.74
N LYS A 211 13.61 15.07 -8.50
CA LYS A 211 13.38 15.21 -9.94
C LYS A 211 11.99 15.80 -10.18
N ASP A 212 11.84 16.45 -11.33
CA ASP A 212 10.62 17.14 -11.71
C ASP A 212 9.45 16.19 -12.02
N LYS A 213 8.30 16.79 -12.31
CA LYS A 213 7.07 16.07 -12.64
C LYS A 213 7.21 15.13 -13.84
N ASN A 214 7.93 15.54 -14.88
CA ASN A 214 8.03 14.75 -16.11
C ASN A 214 8.84 13.49 -15.86
N PHE A 215 9.99 13.64 -15.17
CA PHE A 215 10.79 12.50 -14.76
C PHE A 215 9.99 11.54 -13.87
N ALA A 216 9.23 12.08 -12.90
CA ALA A 216 8.38 11.26 -12.04
C ALA A 216 7.34 10.45 -12.83
N ILE A 217 6.68 11.08 -13.82
CA ILE A 217 5.71 10.40 -14.69
C ILE A 217 6.38 9.30 -15.52
N ASP A 218 7.60 9.52 -16.01
CA ASP A 218 8.33 8.51 -16.76
C ASP A 218 8.69 7.30 -15.89
N VAL A 219 9.12 7.50 -14.65
CA VAL A 219 9.35 6.43 -13.68
C VAL A 219 8.05 5.66 -13.40
N ILE A 220 6.94 6.35 -13.13
CA ILE A 220 5.62 5.72 -12.89
C ILE A 220 5.18 4.88 -14.11
N LYS A 221 5.40 5.36 -15.33
CA LYS A 221 5.10 4.60 -16.55
C LYS A 221 5.98 3.38 -16.71
N SER A 222 7.24 3.44 -16.28
CA SER A 222 8.14 2.30 -16.26
C SER A 222 7.64 1.23 -15.29
N THR A 223 7.34 1.60 -14.04
CA THR A 223 6.82 0.67 -13.03
C THR A 223 5.43 0.11 -13.40
N HIS A 224 4.60 0.88 -14.10
CA HIS A 224 3.36 0.39 -14.68
C HIS A 224 3.60 -0.64 -15.80
N SER A 225 4.61 -0.43 -16.64
CA SER A 225 5.00 -1.40 -17.68
C SER A 225 5.50 -2.71 -17.07
N PHE A 226 6.26 -2.65 -15.96
CA PHE A 226 6.67 -3.83 -15.21
C PHE A 226 5.47 -4.56 -14.61
N TRP A 227 4.53 -3.83 -13.99
CA TRP A 227 3.29 -4.41 -13.49
C TRP A 227 2.46 -5.07 -14.61
N LYS A 228 2.38 -4.47 -15.80
CA LYS A 228 1.72 -5.09 -16.96
C LYS A 228 2.37 -6.43 -17.31
N ALA A 229 3.70 -6.48 -17.35
CA ALA A 229 4.41 -7.73 -17.60
C ALA A 229 4.15 -8.78 -16.50
N LEU A 230 4.07 -8.35 -15.23
CA LEU A 230 3.72 -9.20 -14.10
C LEU A 230 2.31 -9.78 -14.22
N ILE A 231 1.30 -8.94 -14.45
CA ILE A 231 -0.11 -9.34 -14.45
C ILE A 231 -0.47 -10.17 -15.68
N CYS A 232 0.24 -9.98 -16.80
CA CYS A 232 0.11 -10.78 -18.01
C CYS A 232 1.00 -12.05 -18.02
N GLN A 233 1.65 -12.39 -16.90
CA GLN A 233 2.53 -13.57 -16.77
C GLN A 233 3.73 -13.59 -17.74
N GLN A 234 4.22 -12.42 -18.14
CA GLN A 234 5.43 -12.27 -18.96
C GLN A 234 6.70 -12.27 -18.09
N THR A 235 6.57 -12.01 -16.79
CA THR A 235 7.63 -12.12 -15.78
C THR A 235 7.24 -13.10 -14.68
N LYS A 236 8.22 -13.51 -13.86
CA LYS A 236 7.96 -14.40 -12.72
C LYS A 236 7.38 -13.59 -11.57
N SER A 237 6.20 -13.95 -11.11
CA SER A 237 5.55 -13.30 -9.95
C SER A 237 6.24 -13.62 -8.61
N GLY A 238 7.03 -14.69 -8.55
CA GLY A 238 7.65 -15.11 -7.29
C GLY A 238 6.59 -15.40 -6.22
N GLU A 239 6.64 -14.66 -5.12
CA GLU A 239 5.69 -14.75 -4.00
C GLU A 239 4.49 -13.79 -4.12
N LEU A 240 4.46 -12.93 -5.15
CA LEU A 240 3.38 -11.96 -5.34
C LEU A 240 2.07 -12.66 -5.68
N SER A 241 0.99 -12.23 -5.03
CA SER A 241 -0.37 -12.67 -5.35
C SER A 241 -0.96 -11.77 -6.41
N CYS A 242 -0.97 -12.24 -7.66
CA CYS A 242 -1.54 -11.53 -8.81
C CYS A 242 -3.08 -11.65 -8.94
N LYS A 243 -3.76 -12.26 -7.96
CA LYS A 243 -5.20 -12.50 -7.99
C LYS A 243 -5.97 -11.17 -8.03
N ASN A 244 -6.89 -11.07 -8.98
CA ASN A 244 -7.65 -9.86 -9.26
C ASN A 244 -9.06 -10.22 -9.75
N THR A 245 -9.95 -9.24 -9.84
CA THR A 245 -11.37 -9.50 -10.12
C THR A 245 -11.95 -8.65 -11.25
N CYS A 246 -11.26 -7.60 -11.66
CA CYS A 246 -11.73 -6.62 -12.64
C CYS A 246 -10.95 -6.67 -13.96
N ILE A 247 -9.73 -7.23 -13.96
CA ILE A 247 -8.92 -7.32 -15.19
C ILE A 247 -9.48 -8.44 -16.06
N SER A 248 -9.64 -8.18 -17.35
CA SER A 248 -10.20 -9.14 -18.28
C SER A 248 -9.33 -10.41 -18.38
N ALA A 249 -9.93 -11.57 -18.63
CA ALA A 249 -9.19 -12.83 -18.74
C ALA A 249 -8.18 -12.84 -19.92
N GLY A 250 -8.37 -11.98 -20.92
CA GLY A 250 -7.42 -11.79 -22.02
C GLY A 250 -6.17 -11.00 -21.61
N ASP A 251 -6.31 -10.12 -20.61
CA ASP A 251 -5.24 -9.26 -20.11
C ASP A 251 -4.59 -9.81 -18.82
N SER A 252 -5.24 -10.74 -18.13
CA SER A 252 -4.74 -11.38 -16.92
C SER A 252 -5.26 -12.81 -16.76
N PRO A 253 -4.37 -13.82 -16.68
CA PRO A 253 -4.78 -15.20 -16.38
C PRO A 253 -5.17 -15.41 -14.91
N TYR A 254 -5.02 -14.38 -14.07
CA TYR A 254 -5.24 -14.44 -12.63
C TYR A 254 -6.62 -13.97 -12.18
N CYS A 255 -7.48 -13.54 -13.13
CA CYS A 255 -8.82 -13.06 -12.82
C CYS A 255 -9.65 -14.16 -12.15
N CYS A 256 -10.29 -13.84 -11.02
CA CYS A 256 -11.19 -14.73 -10.29
C CYS A 256 -12.61 -14.16 -10.21
N SER A 257 -13.55 -15.06 -9.94
CA SER A 257 -14.96 -14.70 -9.76
C SER A 257 -15.20 -13.92 -8.46
N ALA A 258 -16.33 -13.22 -8.38
CA ALA A 258 -16.74 -12.51 -7.17
C ALA A 258 -16.93 -13.47 -5.97
N ASP A 259 -17.44 -14.69 -6.21
CA ASP A 259 -17.62 -15.70 -5.16
C ASP A 259 -16.29 -16.19 -4.59
N GLU A 260 -15.28 -16.39 -5.45
CA GLU A 260 -13.92 -16.74 -5.02
C GLU A 260 -13.29 -15.62 -4.21
N ALA A 261 -13.48 -14.36 -4.62
CA ALA A 261 -13.01 -13.20 -3.91
C ALA A 261 -13.67 -13.07 -2.51
N GLN A 262 -14.99 -13.24 -2.45
CA GLN A 262 -15.76 -13.28 -1.20
C GLN A 262 -15.26 -14.38 -0.26
N ALA A 263 -15.03 -15.59 -0.79
CA ALA A 263 -14.54 -16.70 0.00
C ALA A 263 -13.15 -16.42 0.59
N ALA A 264 -12.26 -15.80 -0.18
CA ALA A 264 -10.92 -15.41 0.28
C ALA A 264 -11.00 -14.39 1.43
N VAL A 265 -11.82 -13.34 1.30
CA VAL A 265 -12.00 -12.33 2.38
C VAL A 265 -12.61 -12.95 3.63
N CYS A 266 -13.61 -13.83 3.48
CA CYS A 266 -14.21 -14.56 4.60
C CYS A 266 -13.19 -15.45 5.33
N GLU A 267 -12.31 -16.14 4.59
CA GLU A 267 -11.26 -16.98 5.17
C GLU A 267 -10.25 -16.16 5.97
N VAL A 268 -9.77 -15.04 5.42
CA VAL A 268 -8.87 -14.11 6.13
C VAL A 268 -9.52 -13.59 7.40
N SER A 269 -10.78 -13.14 7.32
CA SER A 269 -11.55 -12.65 8.46
C SER A 269 -11.68 -13.72 9.55
N PHE A 270 -11.96 -14.96 9.16
CA PHE A 270 -12.06 -16.09 10.07
C PHE A 270 -10.72 -16.45 10.74
N LEU A 271 -9.62 -16.44 9.98
CA LEU A 271 -8.27 -16.68 10.52
C LEU A 271 -7.84 -15.58 11.49
N THR A 272 -8.16 -14.32 11.19
CA THR A 272 -7.90 -13.17 12.07
C THR A 272 -8.71 -13.30 13.36
N PHE A 273 -9.98 -13.72 13.28
CA PHE A 273 -10.80 -14.05 14.44
C PHE A 273 -10.22 -15.21 15.28
N LEU A 274 -9.77 -16.29 14.65
CA LEU A 274 -9.16 -17.42 15.37
C LEU A 274 -7.86 -17.02 16.08
N LYS A 275 -7.00 -16.21 15.43
CA LYS A 275 -5.76 -15.69 16.05
C LYS A 275 -6.06 -14.86 17.30
N GLN A 276 -7.16 -14.11 17.31
CA GLN A 276 -7.61 -13.39 18.50
C GLN A 276 -7.96 -14.37 19.63
N HIS A 277 -8.83 -15.36 19.35
CA HIS A 277 -9.38 -16.24 20.38
C HIS A 277 -8.37 -17.26 20.90
N MET A 278 -7.44 -17.74 20.07
CA MET A 278 -6.37 -18.65 20.52
C MET A 278 -5.31 -17.94 21.37
N LYS A 279 -5.00 -16.65 21.14
CA LYS A 279 -4.10 -15.89 22.01
C LYS A 279 -4.67 -15.69 23.43
N PHE A 280 -5.99 -15.55 23.56
CA PHE A 280 -6.65 -15.48 24.88
C PHE A 280 -6.48 -16.77 25.70
N HIS A 281 -6.43 -17.94 25.05
CA HIS A 281 -6.31 -19.22 25.75
C HIS A 281 -4.91 -19.54 26.28
N HIS A 282 -3.85 -18.87 25.81
CA HIS A 282 -2.49 -19.07 26.33
C HIS A 282 -2.17 -18.25 27.59
N GLN A 283 -3.05 -17.33 28.01
CA GLN A 283 -2.90 -16.58 29.27
C GLN A 283 -3.76 -17.14 30.43
N SER A 284 -4.51 -18.21 30.20
CA SER A 284 -5.29 -18.92 31.22
C SER A 284 -4.77 -20.36 31.38
N SER A 285 -4.44 -20.71 32.63
CA SER A 285 -3.88 -22.00 33.11
C SER A 285 -4.44 -23.27 32.41
N PRO A 286 -3.67 -24.36 32.28
CA PRO A 286 -4.04 -25.51 31.48
C PRO A 286 -5.11 -26.34 32.19
N ALA A 287 -6.37 -26.21 31.74
CA ALA A 287 -7.41 -27.18 32.03
C ALA A 287 -8.04 -27.63 30.71
N ASN A 288 -7.64 -28.84 30.31
CA ASN A 288 -8.25 -29.77 29.36
C ASN A 288 -9.36 -29.21 28.44
N PHE A 289 -9.02 -28.97 27.18
CA PHE A 289 -10.00 -29.03 26.10
C PHE A 289 -9.43 -29.83 24.93
N SER A 290 -9.97 -31.03 24.72
CA SER A 290 -9.79 -31.78 23.47
C SER A 290 -10.77 -31.25 22.43
N LEU A 291 -10.28 -30.56 21.41
CA LEU A 291 -11.07 -30.18 20.25
C LEU A 291 -11.32 -31.44 19.39
N SER A 292 -12.56 -31.91 19.36
CA SER A 292 -12.98 -32.98 18.44
C SER A 292 -13.43 -32.38 17.11
N PHE A 293 -13.14 -33.10 16.01
CA PHE A 293 -13.42 -32.71 14.62
C PHE A 293 -14.90 -32.36 14.32
N LEU A 294 -15.85 -32.64 15.22
CA LEU A 294 -17.27 -32.32 15.02
C LEU A 294 -17.59 -30.82 15.13
N ASP A 295 -16.81 -30.05 15.91
CA ASP A 295 -17.16 -28.66 16.24
C ASP A 295 -17.02 -27.70 15.03
N VAL A 296 -16.08 -27.98 14.13
CA VAL A 296 -15.86 -27.20 12.90
C VAL A 296 -17.02 -27.36 11.91
N SER A 297 -17.66 -28.53 11.89
CA SER A 297 -18.75 -28.84 10.96
C SER A 297 -20.10 -28.24 11.38
N LEU A 298 -20.36 -28.15 12.69
CA LEU A 298 -21.54 -27.47 13.22
C LEU A 298 -21.45 -25.95 13.05
N TRP A 299 -20.25 -25.38 13.14
CA TRP A 299 -20.04 -23.94 12.96
C TRP A 299 -20.09 -23.48 11.50
N LYS A 300 -19.64 -24.29 10.54
CA LYS A 300 -19.88 -24.04 9.11
C LYS A 300 -21.38 -23.85 8.78
N ARG A 301 -22.27 -24.52 9.52
CA ARG A 301 -23.73 -24.36 9.35
C ARG A 301 -24.31 -23.14 10.07
N ARG A 302 -23.67 -22.65 11.15
CA ARG A 302 -24.13 -21.46 11.89
C ARG A 302 -23.60 -20.14 11.33
N ALA A 303 -22.39 -20.13 10.74
CA ALA A 303 -21.86 -18.94 10.06
C ALA A 303 -22.75 -18.51 8.88
N TYR A 304 -23.34 -19.47 8.16
CA TYR A 304 -24.32 -19.19 7.09
C TYR A 304 -25.65 -18.59 7.59
N SER A 305 -25.97 -18.68 8.89
CA SER A 305 -27.21 -18.11 9.44
C SER A 305 -27.04 -16.73 10.06
N PHE A 306 -25.81 -16.21 10.17
CA PHE A 306 -25.52 -14.89 10.74
C PHE A 306 -25.26 -13.80 9.67
N ILE A 307 -25.28 -14.17 8.38
CA ILE A 307 -25.15 -13.26 7.24
C ILE A 307 -26.51 -13.16 6.50
N ARG A 308 -27.53 -12.67 7.19
CA ARG A 308 -28.77 -12.17 6.60
C ARG A 308 -29.16 -10.85 7.24
#